data_AF-Q7NW64-F1
#
_entry.id   AF-Q7NW64-F1
#
_cell.length_a   1.000
_cell.length_b   1.000
_cell.length_c   1.000
_cell.angle_alpha   90.00
_cell.angle_beta   90.00
_cell.angle_gamma   90.00
#
_symmetry.space_group_name_H-M   'P 1'
#
loop_
_entity.id
_entity.type
_entity.pdbx_description
1 polymer ?
#
loop_
_entity_poly.entity_id
_entity_poly.type
_entity_poly.pdbx_seq_one_letter_code
_entity_poly.pdbx_strand_id
1 'polypeptide(L)'
;MRRLAWIALCLPFGAQAGNLFDGYEAYYTSLPGQLFRGGSHELEPFSREGSEDVIYGWKGRDAGQQHAVELRDGRIKIDGKAFPVRSVKPFPDEVVNAGDLGRGAEAYFAPGWACIEGTPPSASGTAARHKSVYLIQLRKRQAWKLPTLFASCLGVRIKAGLPAFDKVQYRYQDGNDEPAGVTFTEYAIKGGMYVEAGNVRSAAFVEAGNVYKFTLGP
;
A
#
# COMPACT_ATOMS: atom_id res chain seq x y z
N MET A 1 71.13 -5.18 -11.55
CA MET A 1 70.07 -4.25 -11.11
C MET A 1 68.72 -4.75 -11.62
N ARG A 2 67.90 -5.39 -10.77
CA ARG A 2 66.55 -5.86 -11.11
C ARG A 2 65.54 -5.01 -10.32
N ARG A 3 64.73 -4.21 -11.03
CA ARG A 3 63.62 -3.45 -10.44
C ARG A 3 62.39 -4.36 -10.41
N LEU A 4 61.92 -4.71 -9.21
CA LEU A 4 60.60 -5.30 -9.00
C LEU A 4 59.57 -4.17 -9.01
N ALA A 5 58.70 -4.16 -10.02
CA ALA A 5 57.52 -3.31 -10.06
C ALA A 5 56.39 -4.01 -9.27
N TRP A 6 55.94 -3.39 -8.20
CA TRP A 6 54.73 -3.79 -7.47
C TRP A 6 53.52 -3.21 -8.18
N ILE A 7 52.73 -4.05 -8.83
CA ILE A 7 51.42 -3.68 -9.35
C ILE A 7 50.42 -3.84 -8.20
N ALA A 8 49.98 -2.72 -7.64
CA ALA A 8 48.87 -2.70 -6.68
C ALA A 8 47.57 -2.98 -7.44
N LEU A 9 47.00 -4.17 -7.21
CA LEU A 9 45.68 -4.55 -7.72
C LEU A 9 44.62 -3.82 -6.88
N CYS A 10 44.18 -2.64 -7.34
CA CYS A 10 42.97 -2.01 -6.79
C CYS A 10 41.75 -2.81 -7.26
N LEU A 11 41.26 -3.72 -6.41
CA LEU A 11 39.96 -4.37 -6.61
C LEU A 11 38.88 -3.28 -6.53
N PRO A 12 38.02 -3.13 -7.54
CA PRO A 12 36.88 -2.23 -7.43
C PRO A 12 35.95 -2.78 -6.34
N PHE A 13 35.81 -2.02 -5.26
CA PHE A 13 34.64 -2.17 -4.40
C PHE A 13 33.43 -1.84 -5.27
N GLY A 14 32.75 -2.87 -5.76
CA GLY A 14 31.42 -2.73 -6.31
C GLY A 14 30.52 -2.22 -5.19
N ALA A 15 30.38 -0.90 -5.08
CA ALA A 15 29.28 -0.31 -4.35
C ALA A 15 28.01 -0.83 -5.03
N GLN A 16 27.34 -1.80 -4.43
CA GLN A 16 25.96 -2.07 -4.78
C GLN A 16 25.21 -0.78 -4.44
N ALA A 17 24.90 0.02 -5.46
CA ALA A 17 23.94 1.09 -5.32
C ALA A 17 22.63 0.41 -4.95
N GLY A 18 22.34 0.33 -3.64
CA GLY A 18 21.04 -0.12 -3.16
C GLY A 18 19.98 0.70 -3.91
N ASN A 19 18.99 0.03 -4.49
CA ASN A 19 17.97 0.68 -5.30
C ASN A 19 17.39 1.86 -4.50
N LEU A 20 17.63 3.09 -4.98
CA LEU A 20 17.09 4.30 -4.40
C LEU A 20 15.63 4.42 -4.81
N PHE A 21 14.74 4.52 -3.83
CA PHE A 21 13.33 4.77 -4.06
C PHE A 21 12.96 6.17 -3.60
N ASP A 22 12.23 6.87 -4.47
CA ASP A 22 11.56 8.13 -4.17
C ASP A 22 10.07 7.84 -4.03
N GLY A 23 9.65 7.52 -2.81
CA GLY A 23 8.30 7.13 -2.48
C GLY A 23 8.03 5.62 -2.46
N TYR A 24 7.04 5.24 -1.66
CA TYR A 24 6.63 3.84 -1.50
C TYR A 24 5.93 3.29 -2.73
N GLU A 25 5.25 4.13 -3.51
CA GLU A 25 4.61 3.72 -4.77
C GLU A 25 5.64 3.28 -5.82
N ALA A 26 6.78 3.98 -5.91
CA ALA A 26 7.90 3.58 -6.78
C ALA A 26 8.48 2.23 -6.34
N TYR A 27 8.65 2.03 -5.04
CA TYR A 27 9.05 0.73 -4.49
C TYR A 27 8.04 -0.37 -4.81
N TYR A 28 6.75 -0.19 -4.53
CA TYR A 28 5.73 -1.19 -4.79
C TYR A 28 5.60 -1.53 -6.29
N THR A 29 5.72 -0.53 -7.16
CA THR A 29 5.70 -0.71 -8.61
C THR A 29 6.93 -1.47 -9.14
N SER A 30 8.03 -1.49 -8.39
CA SER A 30 9.21 -2.30 -8.74
C SER A 30 9.05 -3.79 -8.40
N LEU A 31 8.12 -4.14 -7.50
CA LEU A 31 7.96 -5.51 -7.03
C LEU A 31 7.25 -6.39 -8.07
N PRO A 32 7.67 -7.66 -8.24
CA PRO A 32 7.00 -8.57 -9.15
C PRO A 32 5.63 -8.99 -8.62
N GLY A 33 4.75 -9.40 -9.54
CA GLY A 33 3.49 -10.04 -9.19
C GLY A 33 2.42 -9.08 -8.67
N GLN A 34 2.52 -7.77 -8.92
CA GLN A 34 1.46 -6.80 -8.61
C GLN A 34 0.09 -7.27 -9.11
N LEU A 35 -0.89 -7.20 -8.21
CA LEU A 35 -2.29 -7.53 -8.48
C LEU A 35 -2.94 -6.42 -9.30
N PHE A 36 -2.66 -5.17 -8.96
CA PHE A 36 -3.18 -3.99 -9.65
C PHE A 36 -2.05 -3.35 -10.46
N ARG A 37 -2.20 -3.34 -11.79
CA ARG A 37 -1.22 -2.78 -12.73
C ARG A 37 -1.80 -1.65 -13.59
N GLY A 38 -3.12 -1.47 -13.54
CA GLY A 38 -3.80 -0.35 -14.18
C GLY A 38 -3.65 0.94 -13.39
N GLY A 39 -4.11 2.05 -13.98
CA GLY A 39 -4.23 3.31 -13.25
C GLY A 39 -5.28 3.23 -12.15
N SER A 40 -5.20 4.15 -11.19
CA SER A 40 -6.28 4.43 -10.25
C SER A 40 -7.43 5.16 -10.94
N HIS A 41 -8.61 5.06 -10.31
CA HIS A 41 -9.74 5.91 -10.61
C HIS A 41 -10.08 6.74 -9.37
N GLU A 42 -9.86 8.04 -9.44
CA GLU A 42 -10.27 8.96 -8.38
C GLU A 42 -11.80 8.95 -8.26
N LEU A 43 -12.30 8.89 -7.03
CA LEU A 43 -13.71 8.91 -6.72
C LEU A 43 -14.19 10.36 -6.55
N GLU A 44 -15.06 10.79 -7.45
CA GLU A 44 -15.56 12.16 -7.47
C GLU A 44 -16.79 12.33 -6.57
N PRO A 45 -16.95 13.48 -5.92
CA PRO A 45 -18.14 13.78 -5.13
C PRO A 45 -19.36 13.96 -6.06
N PHE A 46 -20.48 13.38 -5.68
CA PHE A 46 -21.77 13.65 -6.31
C PHE A 46 -22.90 13.63 -5.27
N SER A 47 -23.98 14.34 -5.59
CA SER A 47 -25.17 14.41 -4.76
C SER A 47 -26.29 13.58 -5.37
N ARG A 48 -27.12 12.99 -4.52
CA ARG A 48 -28.41 12.41 -4.92
C ARG A 48 -29.52 13.27 -4.35
N GLU A 49 -30.55 13.52 -5.14
CA GLU A 49 -31.73 14.27 -4.72
C GLU A 49 -32.32 13.66 -3.43
N GLY A 50 -32.52 14.50 -2.41
CA GLY A 50 -32.99 14.08 -1.08
C GLY A 50 -31.92 13.51 -0.12
N SER A 51 -30.64 13.59 -0.46
CA SER A 51 -29.52 13.22 0.44
C SER A 51 -28.75 14.45 0.89
N GLU A 52 -28.56 14.63 2.20
CA GLU A 52 -27.68 15.66 2.76
C GLU A 52 -26.20 15.22 2.77
N ASP A 53 -25.93 13.92 2.65
CA ASP A 53 -24.58 13.36 2.69
C ASP A 53 -23.87 13.45 1.34
N VAL A 54 -22.56 13.74 1.37
CA VAL A 54 -21.69 13.66 0.20
C VAL A 54 -21.38 12.20 -0.10
N ILE A 55 -21.66 11.78 -1.33
CA ILE A 55 -21.30 10.45 -1.85
C ILE A 55 -20.09 10.63 -2.76
N TYR A 56 -19.08 9.78 -2.60
CA TYR A 56 -17.97 9.72 -3.57
C TYR A 56 -18.15 8.51 -4.45
N GLY A 57 -17.90 8.63 -5.75
CA GLY A 57 -18.01 7.47 -6.61
C GLY A 57 -17.39 7.65 -7.97
N TRP A 58 -17.35 6.51 -8.66
CA TRP A 58 -16.83 6.40 -10.00
C TRP A 58 -17.57 5.29 -10.73
N LYS A 59 -17.73 5.44 -12.04
CA LYS A 59 -18.33 4.43 -12.90
C LYS A 59 -17.63 4.41 -14.24
N GLY A 60 -17.15 3.25 -14.66
CA GLY A 60 -16.42 3.11 -15.92
C GLY A 60 -16.06 1.67 -16.22
N ARG A 61 -15.27 1.47 -17.28
CA ARG A 61 -14.77 0.15 -17.67
C ARG A 61 -13.31 0.00 -17.24
N ASP A 62 -13.02 -1.05 -16.48
CA ASP A 62 -11.66 -1.48 -16.11
C ASP A 62 -11.61 -3.00 -15.92
N ALA A 63 -10.43 -3.63 -15.99
CA ALA A 63 -10.22 -5.07 -15.89
C ALA A 63 -11.15 -5.89 -16.82
N GLY A 64 -11.53 -5.30 -17.96
CA GLY A 64 -12.43 -5.89 -18.96
C GLY A 64 -13.93 -5.87 -18.59
N GLN A 65 -14.33 -5.19 -17.51
CA GLN A 65 -15.71 -5.18 -17.01
C GLN A 65 -16.19 -3.75 -16.72
N GLN A 66 -17.51 -3.56 -16.67
CA GLN A 66 -18.10 -2.32 -16.16
C GLN A 66 -18.12 -2.39 -14.65
N HIS A 67 -17.59 -1.35 -14.00
CA HIS A 67 -17.53 -1.22 -12.56
C HIS A 67 -18.20 0.06 -12.09
N ALA A 68 -18.76 0.02 -10.89
CA ALA A 68 -19.27 1.21 -10.20
C ALA A 68 -18.88 1.15 -8.72
N VAL A 69 -18.27 2.22 -8.21
CA VAL A 69 -17.90 2.39 -6.81
C VAL A 69 -18.72 3.52 -6.21
N GLU A 70 -19.26 3.30 -5.02
CA GLU A 70 -19.86 4.34 -4.19
C GLU A 70 -19.29 4.21 -2.77
N LEU A 71 -18.84 5.33 -2.22
CA LEU A 71 -18.46 5.48 -0.82
C LEU A 71 -19.46 6.39 -0.12
N ARG A 72 -20.02 5.91 0.98
CA ARG A 72 -20.95 6.66 1.81
C ARG A 72 -20.89 6.18 3.25
N ASP A 73 -20.69 7.09 4.21
CA ASP A 73 -20.69 6.81 5.64
C ASP A 73 -19.83 5.59 6.03
N GLY A 74 -18.63 5.49 5.46
CA GLY A 74 -17.73 4.34 5.69
C GLY A 74 -18.11 3.05 4.98
N ARG A 75 -19.17 3.05 4.19
CA ARG A 75 -19.63 1.88 3.45
C ARG A 75 -19.07 1.95 2.04
N ILE A 76 -18.40 0.88 1.66
CA ILE A 76 -17.92 0.66 0.30
C ILE A 76 -18.99 -0.12 -0.44
N LYS A 77 -19.42 0.36 -1.60
CA LYS A 77 -20.33 -0.37 -2.48
C LYS A 77 -19.68 -0.51 -3.85
N ILE A 78 -19.55 -1.75 -4.31
CA ILE A 78 -18.96 -2.06 -5.63
C ILE A 78 -19.97 -2.86 -6.43
N ASP A 79 -20.26 -2.42 -7.64
CA ASP A 79 -21.18 -3.05 -8.59
C ASP A 79 -22.55 -3.34 -7.98
N GLY A 80 -23.07 -2.34 -7.26
CA GLY A 80 -24.35 -2.42 -6.56
C GLY A 80 -24.30 -3.14 -5.21
N LYS A 81 -23.20 -3.81 -4.86
CA LYS A 81 -23.08 -4.62 -3.64
C LYS A 81 -22.37 -3.87 -2.53
N ALA A 82 -23.08 -3.62 -1.44
CA ALA A 82 -22.50 -3.01 -0.25
C ALA A 82 -21.64 -4.00 0.53
N PHE A 83 -20.53 -3.50 1.05
CA PHE A 83 -19.61 -4.12 1.99
C PHE A 83 -19.73 -3.35 3.31
N PRO A 84 -20.59 -3.80 4.25
CA PRO A 84 -20.73 -3.11 5.51
C PRO A 84 -19.43 -3.21 6.32
N VAL A 85 -19.11 -2.17 7.09
CA VAL A 85 -17.93 -2.07 7.98
C VAL A 85 -17.69 -3.37 8.76
N ARG A 86 -18.74 -3.94 9.39
CA ARG A 86 -18.67 -5.19 10.16
C ARG A 86 -18.24 -6.45 9.38
N SER A 87 -18.29 -6.40 8.05
CA SER A 87 -17.87 -7.51 7.18
C SER A 87 -16.43 -7.39 6.70
N VAL A 88 -15.82 -6.22 6.91
CA VAL A 88 -14.41 -5.99 6.63
C VAL A 88 -13.60 -6.58 7.78
N LYS A 89 -12.63 -7.43 7.45
CA LYS A 89 -11.67 -7.93 8.42
C LYS A 89 -10.55 -6.90 8.54
N PRO A 90 -10.31 -6.26 9.70
CA PRO A 90 -9.16 -5.42 9.87
C PRO A 90 -7.89 -6.25 10.06
N PHE A 91 -6.77 -5.74 9.56
CA PHE A 91 -5.46 -6.23 9.97
C PHE A 91 -5.30 -6.10 11.50
N PRO A 92 -4.53 -6.96 12.19
CA PRO A 92 -4.30 -6.82 13.62
C PRO A 92 -3.89 -5.39 14.01
N ASP A 93 -4.50 -4.87 15.08
CA ASP A 93 -4.32 -3.50 15.61
C ASP A 93 -4.82 -2.36 14.71
N GLU A 94 -5.41 -2.65 13.55
CA GLU A 94 -6.12 -1.67 12.73
C GLU A 94 -7.60 -1.62 13.09
N VAL A 95 -8.21 -0.44 12.93
CA VAL A 95 -9.65 -0.23 13.14
C VAL A 95 -10.29 0.22 11.84
N VAL A 96 -11.45 -0.34 11.50
CA VAL A 96 -12.24 0.11 10.34
C VAL A 96 -13.12 1.29 10.78
N ASN A 97 -12.86 2.49 10.27
CA ASN A 97 -13.62 3.70 10.61
C ASN A 97 -14.39 4.24 9.42
N ALA A 98 -15.49 4.93 9.70
CA ALA A 98 -16.31 5.51 8.64
C ALA A 98 -15.60 6.62 7.84
N GLY A 99 -14.66 7.32 8.48
CA GLY A 99 -13.83 8.34 7.86
C GLY A 99 -12.52 7.84 7.27
N ASP A 100 -12.30 6.52 7.19
CA ASP A 100 -11.06 5.95 6.65
C ASP A 100 -10.83 6.36 5.19
N LEU A 101 -11.91 6.40 4.41
CA LEU A 101 -11.93 6.78 3.01
C LEU A 101 -12.60 8.14 2.90
N GLY A 102 -11.89 9.09 2.29
CA GLY A 102 -12.31 10.49 2.20
C GLY A 102 -12.33 11.01 0.77
N ARG A 103 -12.22 12.34 0.66
CA ARG A 103 -12.00 13.01 -0.62
C ARG A 103 -10.70 12.51 -1.26
N GLY A 104 -10.72 12.29 -2.57
CA GLY A 104 -9.56 11.80 -3.32
C GLY A 104 -9.24 10.33 -3.04
N ALA A 105 -10.21 9.57 -2.51
CA ALA A 105 -10.09 8.12 -2.49
C ALA A 105 -10.00 7.59 -3.92
N GLU A 106 -9.23 6.53 -4.10
CA GLU A 106 -8.92 5.94 -5.40
C GLU A 106 -9.35 4.48 -5.43
N ALA A 107 -9.85 4.05 -6.58
CA ALA A 107 -10.22 2.67 -6.85
C ALA A 107 -9.29 2.02 -7.88
N TYR A 108 -8.89 0.79 -7.60
CA TYR A 108 -8.08 -0.05 -8.48
C TYR A 108 -8.83 -1.34 -8.76
N PHE A 109 -8.76 -1.83 -10.00
CA PHE A 109 -9.43 -3.05 -10.41
C PHE A 109 -8.45 -4.06 -11.00
N ALA A 110 -8.74 -5.33 -10.74
CA ALA A 110 -8.08 -6.47 -11.35
C ALA A 110 -9.11 -7.62 -11.49
N PRO A 111 -8.86 -8.65 -12.32
CA PRO A 111 -9.82 -9.74 -12.48
C PRO A 111 -10.27 -10.38 -11.16
N GLY A 112 -11.51 -10.12 -10.75
CA GLY A 112 -12.11 -10.66 -9.52
C GLY A 112 -11.75 -9.92 -8.23
N TRP A 113 -11.01 -8.81 -8.31
CA TRP A 113 -10.54 -8.02 -7.19
C TRP A 113 -10.78 -6.53 -7.40
N ALA A 114 -11.03 -5.84 -6.30
CA ALA A 114 -10.95 -4.39 -6.24
C ALA A 114 -10.08 -4.00 -5.04
N CYS A 115 -9.44 -2.84 -5.12
CA CYS A 115 -8.78 -2.23 -3.99
C CYS A 115 -9.16 -0.76 -3.93
N ILE A 116 -9.57 -0.29 -2.76
CA ILE A 116 -9.88 1.12 -2.53
C ILE A 116 -8.88 1.65 -1.53
N GLU A 117 -8.27 2.78 -1.84
CA GLU A 117 -7.40 3.46 -0.90
C GLU A 117 -7.78 4.92 -0.74
N GLY A 118 -7.41 5.50 0.41
CA GLY A 118 -7.64 6.90 0.67
C GLY A 118 -7.04 7.31 2.00
N THR A 119 -6.89 8.61 2.17
CA THR A 119 -6.43 9.19 3.43
C THR A 119 -7.63 9.83 4.14
N PRO A 120 -7.80 9.62 5.46
CA PRO A 120 -8.85 10.29 6.21
C PRO A 120 -8.76 11.82 6.02
N PRO A 121 -9.89 12.53 5.80
CA PRO A 121 -9.87 13.99 5.60
C PRO A 121 -9.28 14.77 6.78
N SER A 122 -9.30 14.18 7.98
CA SER A 122 -8.73 14.76 9.19
C SER A 122 -7.22 14.53 9.34
N ALA A 123 -6.61 13.71 8.48
CA ALA A 123 -5.19 13.40 8.56
C ALA A 123 -4.35 14.63 8.20
N SER A 124 -3.39 14.96 9.06
CA SER A 124 -2.41 16.03 8.85
C SER A 124 -1.03 15.60 9.36
N GLY A 125 0.02 16.27 8.89
CA GLY A 125 1.39 15.97 9.30
C GLY A 125 1.78 14.50 9.06
N THR A 126 2.18 13.81 10.13
CA THR A 126 2.57 12.39 10.06
C THR A 126 1.39 11.45 9.81
N ALA A 127 0.16 11.84 10.13
CA ALA A 127 -1.02 11.01 9.89
C ALA A 127 -1.30 10.82 8.39
N ALA A 128 -0.86 11.74 7.52
CA ALA A 128 -0.97 11.60 6.07
C ALA A 128 -0.17 10.40 5.52
N ARG A 129 0.76 9.85 6.30
CA ARG A 129 1.52 8.64 5.98
C ARG A 129 0.71 7.36 6.15
N HIS A 130 -0.44 7.44 6.83
CA HIS A 130 -1.34 6.34 7.08
C HIS A 130 -2.50 6.38 6.08
N LYS A 131 -2.34 5.63 4.98
CA LYS A 131 -3.38 5.48 3.96
C LYS A 131 -4.26 4.29 4.34
N SER A 132 -5.57 4.48 4.40
CA SER A 132 -6.51 3.37 4.58
C SER A 132 -6.63 2.60 3.28
N VAL A 133 -6.29 1.32 3.28
CA VAL A 133 -6.33 0.45 2.10
C VAL A 133 -7.27 -0.72 2.35
N TYR A 134 -8.23 -0.91 1.45
CA TYR A 134 -9.24 -1.95 1.50
C TYR A 134 -9.11 -2.86 0.29
N LEU A 135 -8.67 -4.09 0.52
CA LEU A 135 -8.64 -5.14 -0.51
C LEU A 135 -9.95 -5.92 -0.51
N ILE A 136 -10.57 -6.09 -1.67
CA ILE A 136 -11.90 -6.67 -1.81
C ILE A 136 -11.88 -7.78 -2.87
N GLN A 137 -12.31 -8.98 -2.47
CA GLN A 137 -12.53 -10.10 -3.37
C GLN A 137 -14.00 -10.11 -3.84
N LEU A 138 -14.23 -9.67 -5.08
CA LEU A 138 -15.58 -9.39 -5.60
C LEU A 138 -16.48 -10.64 -5.64
N ARG A 139 -15.93 -11.78 -6.06
CA ARG A 139 -16.69 -13.04 -6.19
C ARG A 139 -17.11 -13.62 -4.84
N LYS A 140 -16.21 -13.58 -3.85
CA LYS A 140 -16.47 -14.13 -2.50
C LYS A 140 -17.12 -13.12 -1.56
N ARG A 141 -17.21 -11.85 -1.97
CA ARG A 141 -17.72 -10.74 -1.17
C ARG A 141 -16.99 -10.62 0.17
N GLN A 142 -15.67 -10.78 0.14
CA GLN A 142 -14.82 -10.63 1.32
C GLN A 142 -13.99 -9.36 1.17
N ALA A 143 -13.77 -8.67 2.28
CA ALA A 143 -13.01 -7.43 2.32
C ALA A 143 -12.05 -7.45 3.51
N TRP A 144 -10.87 -6.87 3.30
CA TRP A 144 -9.79 -6.78 4.27
C TRP A 144 -9.28 -5.34 4.32
N LYS A 145 -9.19 -4.75 5.51
CA LYS A 145 -8.40 -3.53 5.71
C LYS A 145 -6.95 -3.97 5.92
N LEU A 146 -6.03 -3.38 5.17
CA LEU A 146 -4.60 -3.67 5.25
C LEU A 146 -3.93 -2.75 6.31
N PRO A 147 -2.70 -3.04 6.75
CA PRO A 147 -1.91 -2.09 7.56
C PRO A 147 -1.87 -0.73 6.87
N THR A 148 -1.84 0.36 7.62
CA THR A 148 -2.02 1.72 7.06
C THR A 148 -0.73 2.46 6.75
N LEU A 149 0.34 2.23 7.52
CA LEU A 149 1.60 2.97 7.37
C LEU A 149 2.21 2.72 5.99
N PHE A 150 2.28 3.77 5.17
CA PHE A 150 2.77 3.75 3.79
C PHE A 150 2.14 2.69 2.90
N ALA A 151 0.89 2.33 3.19
CA ALA A 151 0.17 1.33 2.43
C ALA A 151 -0.31 1.86 1.09
N SER A 152 -0.42 0.97 0.11
CA SER A 152 -1.05 1.26 -1.17
C SER A 152 -1.59 -0.03 -1.79
N CYS A 153 -2.65 0.10 -2.58
CA CYS A 153 -3.17 -0.90 -3.51
C CYS A 153 -2.09 -1.38 -4.47
N LEU A 154 -1.16 -0.52 -4.89
CA LEU A 154 0.01 -0.91 -5.70
C LEU A 154 0.93 -1.90 -4.98
N GLY A 155 0.95 -1.88 -3.64
CA GLY A 155 1.70 -2.82 -2.80
C GLY A 155 1.10 -4.23 -2.73
N VAL A 156 -0.13 -4.43 -3.24
CA VAL A 156 -0.79 -5.74 -3.24
C VAL A 156 -0.31 -6.59 -4.40
N ARG A 157 0.17 -7.79 -4.09
CA ARG A 157 0.77 -8.74 -5.03
C ARG A 157 0.05 -10.09 -4.96
N ILE A 158 0.19 -10.91 -5.99
CA ILE A 158 -0.17 -12.33 -5.96
C ILE A 158 1.11 -13.16 -5.86
N LYS A 159 1.24 -13.92 -4.78
CA LYS A 159 2.36 -14.83 -4.54
C LYS A 159 1.82 -16.21 -4.18
N ALA A 160 2.25 -17.24 -4.90
CA ALA A 160 1.72 -18.61 -4.74
C ALA A 160 0.17 -18.68 -4.75
N GLY A 161 -0.46 -17.85 -5.59
CA GLY A 161 -1.93 -17.79 -5.73
C GLY A 161 -2.67 -17.05 -4.61
N LEU A 162 -1.95 -16.45 -3.64
CA LEU A 162 -2.53 -15.71 -2.53
C LEU A 162 -2.23 -14.21 -2.65
N PRO A 163 -3.16 -13.31 -2.24
CA PRO A 163 -2.84 -11.91 -2.05
C PRO A 163 -1.79 -11.75 -0.97
N ALA A 164 -0.75 -10.97 -1.26
CA ALA A 164 0.35 -10.63 -0.37
C ALA A 164 0.57 -9.11 -0.37
N PHE A 165 1.03 -8.58 0.75
CA PHE A 165 1.30 -7.15 0.96
C PHE A 165 2.33 -7.00 2.09
N ASP A 166 2.90 -5.81 2.24
CA ASP A 166 3.89 -5.56 3.29
C ASP A 166 3.23 -4.79 4.46
N LYS A 167 3.50 -5.19 5.70
CA LYS A 167 3.32 -4.34 6.89
C LYS A 167 4.59 -3.53 7.06
N VAL A 168 4.47 -2.21 7.07
CA VAL A 168 5.60 -1.31 7.28
C VAL A 168 5.65 -0.87 8.74
N GLN A 169 6.85 -0.83 9.33
CA GLN A 169 7.08 -0.31 10.67
C GLN A 169 8.34 0.55 10.68
N TYR A 170 8.30 1.68 11.39
CA TYR A 170 9.50 2.49 11.60
C TYR A 170 10.56 1.73 12.39
N ARG A 171 11.81 2.00 12.05
CA ARG A 171 12.99 1.57 12.79
C ARG A 171 13.70 2.80 13.31
N TYR A 172 13.87 2.87 14.62
CA TYR A 172 14.58 3.94 15.31
C TYR A 172 15.99 3.49 15.66
N GLN A 173 16.89 4.46 15.85
CA GLN A 173 18.21 4.22 16.43
C GLN A 173 18.19 4.68 17.89
N ASP A 174 18.98 4.05 18.74
CA ASP A 174 19.02 4.36 20.18
C ASP A 174 19.31 5.84 20.42
N GLY A 175 18.47 6.48 21.23
CA GLY A 175 18.60 7.90 21.57
C GLY A 175 18.14 8.88 20.50
N ASN A 176 17.48 8.43 19.42
CA ASN A 176 16.94 9.30 18.37
C ASN A 176 15.42 9.16 18.24
N ASP A 177 14.72 10.30 18.28
CA ASP A 177 13.26 10.38 18.09
C ASP A 177 12.86 10.34 16.62
N GLU A 178 13.82 10.54 15.70
CA GLU A 178 13.60 10.37 14.27
C GLU A 178 13.83 8.93 13.81
N PRO A 179 12.94 8.39 12.95
CA PRO A 179 13.14 7.06 12.42
C PRO A 179 14.34 7.07 11.45
N ALA A 180 15.19 6.04 11.53
CA ALA A 180 16.34 5.84 10.66
C ALA A 180 16.01 4.99 9.41
N GLY A 181 14.79 4.45 9.35
CA GLY A 181 14.31 3.65 8.24
C GLY A 181 13.03 2.91 8.57
N VAL A 182 12.75 1.86 7.80
CA VAL A 182 11.57 1.01 7.98
C VAL A 182 11.91 -0.47 7.83
N THR A 183 11.07 -1.31 8.43
CA THR A 183 11.01 -2.75 8.18
C THR A 183 9.72 -3.07 7.44
N PHE A 184 9.83 -3.85 6.38
CA PHE A 184 8.73 -4.43 5.62
C PHE A 184 8.59 -5.89 6.00
N THR A 185 7.50 -6.26 6.65
CA THR A 185 7.16 -7.66 6.93
C THR A 185 6.08 -8.11 5.96
N GLU A 186 6.37 -9.09 5.11
CA GLU A 186 5.39 -9.61 4.14
C GLU A 186 4.31 -10.43 4.84
N TYR A 187 3.05 -10.12 4.57
CA TYR A 187 1.88 -10.89 4.96
C TYR A 187 1.15 -11.40 3.72
N ALA A 188 0.38 -12.47 3.90
CA ALA A 188 -0.54 -13.02 2.92
C ALA A 188 -1.93 -13.22 3.52
N ILE A 189 -2.95 -13.24 2.66
CA ILE A 189 -4.32 -13.60 3.03
C ILE A 189 -4.57 -15.06 2.65
N LYS A 190 -4.58 -15.95 3.64
CA LYS A 190 -4.81 -17.39 3.47
C LYS A 190 -6.07 -17.80 4.22
N GLY A 191 -7.03 -18.42 3.52
CA GLY A 191 -8.32 -18.78 4.14
C GLY A 191 -9.10 -17.58 4.69
N GLY A 192 -8.81 -16.37 4.19
CA GLY A 192 -9.37 -15.12 4.69
C GLY A 192 -8.80 -14.63 6.02
N MET A 193 -7.67 -15.17 6.46
CA MET A 193 -6.90 -14.73 7.63
C MET A 193 -5.56 -14.15 7.19
N TYR A 194 -5.01 -13.22 7.96
CA TYR A 194 -3.66 -12.70 7.77
C TYR A 194 -2.64 -13.71 8.30
N VAL A 195 -1.63 -14.02 7.49
CA VAL A 195 -0.55 -14.93 7.85
C VAL A 195 0.75 -14.28 7.43
N GLU A 196 1.72 -14.23 8.33
CA GLU A 196 3.06 -13.75 8.01
C GLU A 196 3.73 -14.71 7.00
N ALA A 197 4.28 -14.15 5.93
CA ALA A 197 4.88 -14.92 4.83
C ALA A 197 6.40 -15.07 4.96
N GLY A 198 6.99 -14.60 6.08
CA GLY A 198 8.38 -14.81 6.48
C GLY A 198 9.43 -13.97 5.75
N ASN A 199 9.06 -13.18 4.75
CA ASN A 199 9.99 -12.26 4.08
C ASN A 199 10.01 -10.93 4.82
N VAL A 200 11.14 -10.62 5.45
CA VAL A 200 11.39 -9.35 6.10
C VAL A 200 12.47 -8.61 5.32
N ARG A 201 12.21 -7.35 4.97
CA ARG A 201 13.17 -6.47 4.30
C ARG A 201 13.34 -5.20 5.12
N SER A 202 14.55 -4.67 5.17
CA SER A 202 14.83 -3.39 5.83
C SER A 202 15.18 -2.33 4.80
N ALA A 203 14.78 -1.10 5.08
CA ALA A 203 15.27 0.07 4.36
C ALA A 203 15.88 1.07 5.34
N ALA A 204 16.78 1.90 4.82
CA ALA A 204 17.33 3.06 5.50
C ALA A 204 16.87 4.33 4.79
N PHE A 205 16.48 5.35 5.56
CA PHE A 205 16.22 6.67 5.00
C PHE A 205 17.53 7.33 4.60
N VAL A 206 17.53 7.97 3.43
CA VAL A 206 18.74 8.60 2.87
C VAL A 206 18.97 9.98 3.50
N GLU A 207 17.89 10.65 3.87
CA GLU A 207 17.88 12.01 4.39
C GLU A 207 17.07 12.03 5.70
N ALA A 208 17.61 12.65 6.76
CA ALA A 208 16.91 12.83 8.03
C ALA A 208 15.59 13.60 7.81
N GLY A 209 14.54 13.21 8.52
CA GLY A 209 13.18 13.74 8.33
C GLY A 209 12.46 13.32 7.03
N ASN A 210 13.16 12.89 5.98
CA ASN A 210 12.56 12.46 4.71
C ASN A 210 12.30 10.95 4.69
N VAL A 211 11.13 10.56 5.19
CA VAL A 211 10.69 9.16 5.29
C VAL A 211 10.24 8.53 3.97
N TYR A 212 10.29 9.28 2.86
CA TYR A 212 9.88 8.81 1.52
C TYR A 212 11.06 8.43 0.64
N LYS A 213 12.27 8.90 0.96
CA LYS A 213 13.48 8.60 0.19
C LYS A 213 14.34 7.59 0.92
N PHE A 214 14.42 6.38 0.38
CA PHE A 214 15.08 5.26 1.05
C PHE A 214 15.83 4.33 0.11
N THR A 215 16.77 3.59 0.67
CA THR A 215 17.45 2.47 0.01
C THR A 215 17.11 1.19 0.73
N LEU A 216 16.89 0.12 -0.03
CA LEU A 216 16.76 -1.22 0.55
C LEU A 216 18.14 -1.67 1.06
N GLY A 217 18.15 -2.20 2.29
CA GLY A 217 19.31 -2.90 2.83
C GLY A 217 19.59 -4.19 2.05
N PRO A 218 20.83 -4.70 2.12
CA PRO A 218 21.17 -6.03 1.61
C PRO A 218 20.38 -7.15 2.31
#